data_AF-A0A7W0JVD2-F1
#
_entry.id   AF-A0A7W0JVD2-F1
#
_cell.length_a   1.000
_cell.length_b   1.000
_cell.length_c   1.000
_cell.angle_alpha   90.00
_cell.angle_beta   90.00
_cell.angle_gamma   90.00
#
_symmetry.space_group_name_H-M   'P 1'
#
loop_
_entity.id
_entity.type
_entity.pdbx_description
1 polymer ?
#
loop_
_entity_poly.entity_id
_entity_poly.type
_entity_poly.pdbx_seq_one_letter_code
_entity_poly.pdbx_strand_id
1 'polypeptide(L)'
;MQIVHDLKNQLNGLKLYATFLRKRLERSARPEDEMETINKLIAGLDRAAGDLSTLVQYGRPIELRRQVGVDVQKIMRTVAGAFSQPSRASGPLTGAIIIDAEPLPLAGEFDPTILADALKSISVGAMKMRGHDENRTLRVSLRREKSEKDTAVIEWHELNNLDHDPFKSFAGSDEIRMSFAAKVIEAHGGSAEQRKKTLSVRLPLTSLKESVERAGTVET
;
A
#
# COMPACT_ATOMS: atom_id res chain seq x y z
N MET A 1 -10.45 -17.11 -15.28
CA MET A 1 -9.15 -16.40 -15.07
C MET A 1 -8.10 -16.73 -16.16
N GLN A 2 -8.49 -17.11 -17.38
CA GLN A 2 -7.54 -17.46 -18.45
C GLN A 2 -6.92 -16.22 -19.12
N ILE A 3 -7.75 -15.21 -19.40
CA ILE A 3 -7.34 -13.95 -20.05
C ILE A 3 -6.21 -13.23 -19.29
N VAL A 4 -6.28 -13.19 -17.96
CA VAL A 4 -5.24 -12.55 -17.14
C VAL A 4 -3.93 -13.32 -17.22
N HIS A 5 -3.99 -14.65 -17.11
CA HIS A 5 -2.81 -15.49 -17.21
C HIS A 5 -2.14 -15.31 -18.57
N ASP A 6 -2.94 -15.25 -19.63
CA ASP A 6 -2.46 -15.03 -20.99
C ASP A 6 -1.85 -13.63 -21.15
N LEU A 7 -2.49 -12.58 -20.61
CA LEU A 7 -1.94 -11.21 -20.59
C LEU A 7 -0.62 -11.13 -19.80
N LYS A 8 -0.53 -11.78 -18.64
CA LYS A 8 0.71 -11.84 -17.85
C LYS A 8 1.84 -12.52 -18.62
N ASN A 9 1.52 -13.59 -19.36
CA ASN A 9 2.48 -14.27 -20.22
C ASN A 9 2.94 -13.39 -21.39
N GLN A 10 2.02 -12.66 -22.03
CA GLN A 10 2.36 -11.69 -23.09
C GLN A 10 3.27 -10.57 -22.57
N LEU A 11 2.97 -9.99 -21.40
CA LEU A 11 3.80 -8.97 -20.77
C LEU A 11 5.20 -9.49 -20.40
N ASN A 12 5.28 -10.71 -19.88
CA ASN A 12 6.57 -11.36 -19.59
C ASN A 12 7.39 -11.60 -20.87
N GLY A 13 6.74 -12.01 -21.96
CA GLY A 13 7.36 -12.15 -23.28
C GLY A 13 7.92 -10.82 -23.79
N LEU A 14 7.13 -9.75 -23.74
CA LEU A 14 7.57 -8.40 -24.11
C LEU A 14 8.74 -7.91 -23.25
N LYS A 15 8.73 -8.19 -21.94
CA LYS A 15 9.83 -7.84 -21.04
C LYS A 15 11.12 -8.57 -21.42
N LEU A 16 11.04 -9.83 -21.80
CA LEU A 16 12.20 -10.61 -22.24
C LEU A 16 12.82 -9.99 -23.50
N TYR A 17 11.99 -9.64 -24.50
CA TYR A 17 12.46 -8.97 -25.71
C TYR A 17 13.06 -7.59 -25.41
N ALA A 18 12.43 -6.79 -24.57
CA ALA A 18 12.95 -5.47 -24.17
C ALA A 18 14.29 -5.58 -23.41
N THR A 19 14.43 -6.58 -22.53
CA THR A 19 15.69 -6.86 -21.81
C THR A 19 16.79 -7.33 -22.76
N PHE A 20 16.45 -8.16 -23.75
CA PHE A 20 17.38 -8.60 -24.78
C PHE A 20 17.84 -7.43 -25.66
N LEU A 21 16.91 -6.58 -26.08
CA LEU A 21 17.22 -5.33 -26.81
C LEU A 21 18.15 -4.44 -25.99
N ARG A 22 17.87 -4.24 -24.69
CA ARG A 22 18.74 -3.49 -23.78
C ARG A 22 20.18 -4.03 -23.79
N LYS A 23 20.35 -5.33 -23.56
CA LYS A 23 21.68 -5.99 -23.56
C LYS A 23 22.41 -5.86 -24.90
N ARG A 24 21.67 -5.86 -26.01
CA ARG A 24 22.25 -5.67 -27.35
C ARG A 24 22.70 -4.22 -27.57
N LEU A 25 21.92 -3.26 -27.08
CA LEU A 25 22.27 -1.85 -27.14
C LEU A 25 23.42 -1.50 -26.20
N GLU A 26 23.51 -2.07 -25.01
CA GLU A 26 24.68 -1.88 -24.11
C GLU A 26 26.01 -2.31 -24.77
N ARG A 27 25.98 -3.25 -25.71
CA ARG A 27 27.16 -3.74 -26.46
C ARG A 27 27.51 -2.92 -27.69
N SER A 28 26.60 -2.08 -28.15
CA SER A 28 26.74 -1.29 -29.37
C SER A 28 26.82 0.16 -28.90
N ALA A 29 27.93 0.89 -29.10
CA ALA A 29 28.08 2.27 -28.60
C ALA A 29 27.04 3.25 -29.21
N ARG A 30 25.79 3.16 -28.75
CA ARG A 30 24.60 3.84 -29.23
C ARG A 30 24.24 5.00 -28.30
N PRO A 31 23.41 5.95 -28.76
CA PRO A 31 23.06 7.14 -27.98
C PRO A 31 22.37 6.78 -26.66
N GLU A 32 22.67 7.52 -25.60
CA GLU A 32 22.07 7.33 -24.27
C GLU A 32 20.53 7.39 -24.29
N ASP A 33 19.95 8.18 -25.21
CA ASP A 33 18.52 8.35 -25.39
C ASP A 33 17.77 7.04 -25.74
N GLU A 34 18.39 6.16 -26.55
CA GLU A 34 17.80 4.86 -26.89
C GLU A 34 17.78 3.92 -25.67
N MET A 35 18.83 3.98 -24.86
CA MET A 35 18.94 3.21 -23.62
C MET A 35 17.94 3.70 -22.57
N GLU A 36 17.77 5.01 -22.44
CA GLU A 36 16.75 5.60 -21.57
C GLU A 36 15.34 5.16 -21.99
N THR A 37 15.06 5.17 -23.30
CA THR A 37 13.76 4.74 -23.85
C THR A 37 13.47 3.27 -23.53
N ILE A 38 14.44 2.37 -23.71
CA ILE A 38 14.28 0.95 -23.36
C ILE A 38 14.07 0.76 -21.86
N ASN A 39 14.80 1.49 -21.02
CA ASN A 39 14.61 1.43 -19.58
C ASN A 39 13.20 1.89 -19.17
N LYS A 40 12.68 2.95 -19.79
CA LYS A 40 11.29 3.40 -19.58
C LYS A 40 10.27 2.36 -20.05
N LEU A 41 10.52 1.68 -21.17
CA LEU A 41 9.66 0.60 -21.66
C LEU A 41 9.63 -0.59 -20.69
N ILE A 42 10.80 -1.05 -20.22
CA ILE A 42 10.89 -2.15 -19.24
C ILE A 42 10.15 -1.76 -17.96
N ALA A 43 10.37 -0.53 -17.45
CA ALA A 43 9.68 -0.04 -16.26
C ALA A 43 8.15 0.04 -16.46
N GLY A 44 7.70 0.43 -17.66
CA GLY A 44 6.28 0.44 -18.03
C GLY A 44 5.66 -0.96 -18.05
N LEU A 45 6.37 -1.95 -18.61
CA LEU A 45 5.93 -3.35 -18.62
C LEU A 45 5.84 -3.94 -17.21
N ASP A 46 6.83 -3.67 -16.36
CA ASP A 46 6.84 -4.10 -14.97
C ASP A 46 5.67 -3.50 -14.19
N ARG A 47 5.38 -2.22 -14.42
CA ARG A 47 4.22 -1.54 -13.84
C ARG A 47 2.91 -2.19 -14.29
N ALA A 48 2.72 -2.41 -15.59
CA ALA A 48 1.51 -3.01 -16.14
C ALA A 48 1.28 -4.44 -15.60
N ALA A 49 2.33 -5.24 -15.46
CA ALA A 49 2.23 -6.58 -14.89
C ALA A 49 1.84 -6.55 -13.40
N GLY A 50 2.35 -5.58 -12.64
CA GLY A 50 1.98 -5.34 -11.25
C GLY A 50 0.51 -4.91 -11.10
N ASP A 51 0.06 -3.97 -11.93
CA ASP A 51 -1.31 -3.48 -11.92
C ASP A 51 -2.31 -4.58 -12.29
N LEU A 52 -2.01 -5.39 -13.32
CA LEU A 52 -2.83 -6.54 -13.69
C LEU A 52 -2.93 -7.56 -12.54
N SER A 53 -1.82 -7.84 -11.85
CA SER A 53 -1.82 -8.74 -10.70
C SER A 53 -2.69 -8.21 -9.55
N THR A 54 -2.66 -6.89 -9.33
CA THR A 54 -3.47 -6.22 -8.31
C THR A 54 -4.96 -6.26 -8.66
N LEU A 55 -5.33 -6.01 -9.92
CA LEU A 55 -6.72 -6.12 -10.39
C LEU A 55 -7.29 -7.54 -10.23
N VAL A 56 -6.47 -8.56 -10.43
CA VAL A 56 -6.87 -9.96 -10.22
C VAL A 56 -7.16 -10.24 -8.77
N GLN A 57 -6.29 -9.75 -7.88
CA GLN A 57 -6.49 -9.88 -6.44
C GLN A 57 -7.73 -9.09 -5.99
N TYR A 58 -7.96 -7.92 -6.57
CA TYR A 58 -9.17 -7.14 -6.34
C TYR A 58 -10.43 -7.91 -6.71
N GLY A 59 -10.41 -8.74 -7.76
CA GLY A 59 -11.54 -9.58 -8.14
C GLY A 59 -11.80 -10.79 -7.22
N ARG A 60 -10.87 -11.15 -6.34
CA ARG A 60 -10.99 -12.33 -5.44
C ARG A 60 -11.54 -11.95 -4.06
N PRO A 61 -12.27 -12.85 -3.38
CA PRO A 61 -12.54 -12.71 -1.95
C PRO A 61 -11.23 -12.58 -1.17
N ILE A 62 -11.24 -11.76 -0.11
CA ILE A 62 -10.09 -11.59 0.77
C ILE A 62 -10.22 -12.59 1.92
N GLU A 63 -9.30 -13.54 1.97
CA GLU A 63 -9.17 -14.49 3.08
C GLU A 63 -8.21 -13.92 4.12
N LEU A 64 -8.70 -13.64 5.32
CA LEU A 64 -7.91 -13.04 6.40
C LEU A 64 -7.43 -14.10 7.40
N ARG A 65 -6.14 -14.06 7.73
CA ARG A 65 -5.54 -14.84 8.83
C ARG A 65 -5.46 -13.97 10.07
N ARG A 66 -6.62 -13.70 10.66
CA ARG A 66 -6.77 -12.79 11.80
C ARG A 66 -6.03 -13.29 13.04
N GLN A 67 -5.37 -12.36 13.72
CA GLN A 67 -4.67 -12.57 14.98
C GLN A 67 -5.18 -11.53 15.99
N VAL A 68 -5.44 -11.97 17.22
CA VAL A 68 -5.90 -11.09 18.31
C VAL A 68 -4.70 -10.32 18.89
N GLY A 69 -4.92 -9.07 19.30
CA GLY A 69 -3.91 -8.26 19.97
C GLY A 69 -2.86 -7.67 19.02
N VAL A 70 -3.15 -7.62 17.72
CA VAL A 70 -2.26 -7.03 16.73
C VAL A 70 -2.29 -5.51 16.86
N ASP A 71 -1.13 -4.92 17.16
CA ASP A 71 -0.98 -3.46 17.33
C ASP A 71 -0.68 -2.79 15.98
N VAL A 72 -1.64 -1.98 15.52
CA VAL A 72 -1.54 -1.22 14.26
C VAL A 72 -0.36 -0.24 14.28
N GLN A 73 0.01 0.28 15.45
CA GLN A 73 1.17 1.17 15.54
C GLN A 73 2.48 0.44 15.20
N LYS A 74 2.63 -0.82 15.63
CA LYS A 74 3.81 -1.63 15.29
C LYS A 74 3.87 -1.87 13.78
N ILE A 75 2.74 -2.22 13.17
CA ILE A 75 2.65 -2.40 11.72
C ILE A 75 3.09 -1.12 10.99
N MET A 76 2.54 0.03 11.39
CA MET A 76 2.86 1.30 10.71
C MET A 76 4.33 1.70 10.89
N ARG A 77 4.94 1.42 12.06
CA ARG A 77 6.40 1.61 12.27
C ARG A 77 7.23 0.71 11.35
N THR A 78 6.84 -0.55 11.17
CA THR A 78 7.49 -1.45 10.20
C THR A 78 7.36 -0.92 8.77
N VAL A 79 6.16 -0.43 8.40
CA VAL A 79 5.94 0.20 7.10
C VAL A 79 6.86 1.40 6.92
N ALA A 80 6.91 2.33 7.88
CA ALA A 80 7.79 3.50 7.84
C ALA A 80 9.27 3.14 7.69
N GLY A 81 9.75 2.14 8.42
CA GLY A 81 11.13 1.65 8.31
C GLY A 81 11.50 1.14 6.91
N ALA A 82 10.53 0.61 6.16
CA ALA A 82 10.76 0.16 4.78
C ALA A 82 10.94 1.32 3.78
N PHE A 83 10.48 2.53 4.10
CA PHE A 83 10.69 3.73 3.26
C PHE A 83 12.06 4.39 3.51
N SER A 84 12.64 4.17 4.69
CA SER A 84 14.00 4.64 5.02
C SER A 84 15.10 3.84 4.32
N GLN A 85 14.76 2.70 3.68
CA GLN A 85 15.72 1.88 2.94
C GLN A 85 15.54 2.08 1.42
N PRO A 86 16.62 2.34 0.65
CA PRO A 86 16.53 2.44 -0.80
C PRO A 86 16.17 1.08 -1.41
N SER A 87 14.92 0.92 -1.85
CA SER A 87 14.45 -0.32 -2.49
C SER A 87 14.40 -0.18 -4.01
N ARG A 88 15.01 -1.14 -4.71
CA ARG A 88 14.97 -1.25 -6.19
C ARG A 88 13.56 -1.44 -6.76
N ALA A 89 12.60 -1.88 -5.94
CA ALA A 89 11.25 -2.23 -6.38
C ALA A 89 10.26 -1.05 -6.42
N SER A 90 10.59 0.08 -5.78
CA SER A 90 9.64 1.21 -5.61
C SER A 90 10.01 2.47 -6.40
N GLY A 91 11.02 2.41 -7.27
CA GLY A 91 11.59 3.62 -7.89
C GLY A 91 12.25 4.55 -6.85
N PRO A 92 12.59 5.79 -7.23
CA PRO A 92 13.32 6.75 -6.37
C PRO A 92 12.47 7.34 -5.22
N LEU A 93 11.39 6.68 -4.79
CA LEU A 93 10.58 7.12 -3.65
C LEU A 93 11.27 6.78 -2.33
N THR A 94 12.42 7.42 -2.10
CA THR A 94 13.06 7.52 -0.80
C THR A 94 12.48 8.74 -0.10
N GLY A 95 11.86 8.54 1.06
CA GLY A 95 11.41 9.65 1.90
C GLY A 95 11.11 9.16 3.31
N ALA A 96 11.08 10.10 4.25
CA ALA A 96 10.85 9.76 5.65
C ALA A 96 9.34 9.70 5.92
N ILE A 97 8.91 8.72 6.72
CA ILE A 97 7.57 8.74 7.31
C ILE A 97 7.74 9.09 8.79
N ILE A 98 7.20 10.24 9.20
CA ILE A 98 7.10 10.60 10.62
C ILE A 98 5.76 10.09 11.13
N ILE A 99 5.84 9.26 12.16
CA ILE A 99 4.68 8.70 12.85
C ILE A 99 4.43 9.50 14.12
N ASP A 100 3.27 10.14 14.18
CA ASP A 100 2.74 10.82 15.36
C ASP A 100 1.66 9.91 15.98
N ALA A 101 2.04 9.08 16.94
CA ALA A 101 1.17 8.07 17.52
C ALA A 101 0.90 8.35 18.99
N GLU A 102 -0.36 8.17 19.42
CA GLU A 102 -0.71 8.19 20.84
C GLU A 102 0.03 7.09 21.62
N PRO A 103 0.30 7.29 22.92
CA PRO A 103 1.09 6.35 23.72
C PRO A 103 0.36 5.01 24.00
N LEU A 104 -0.96 4.95 23.79
CA LEU A 104 -1.76 3.76 24.04
C LEU A 104 -1.73 2.81 22.83
N PRO A 105 -1.54 1.48 23.04
CA PRO A 105 -1.60 0.51 21.96
C PRO A 105 -2.92 0.57 21.17
N LEU A 106 -2.82 0.47 19.85
CA LEU A 106 -3.97 0.39 18.95
C LEU A 106 -4.15 -1.06 18.50
N ALA A 107 -4.46 -1.91 19.48
CA ALA A 107 -4.58 -3.35 19.30
C ALA A 107 -6.00 -3.76 18.85
N GLY A 108 -6.06 -4.67 17.89
CA GLY A 108 -7.30 -5.27 17.40
C GLY A 108 -7.10 -6.68 16.87
N GLU A 109 -8.13 -7.19 16.20
CA GLU A 109 -8.12 -8.51 15.56
C GLU A 109 -7.85 -8.35 14.06
N PHE A 110 -6.58 -8.45 13.67
CA PHE A 110 -6.13 -8.13 12.31
C PHE A 110 -5.25 -9.23 11.72
N ASP A 111 -5.21 -9.32 10.38
CA ASP A 111 -4.16 -10.04 9.68
C ASP A 111 -2.98 -9.08 9.47
N PRO A 112 -1.86 -9.25 10.21
CA PRO A 112 -0.77 -8.28 10.20
C PRO A 112 -0.06 -8.18 8.85
N THR A 113 -0.04 -9.27 8.06
CA THR A 113 0.71 -9.31 6.80
C THR A 113 -0.02 -8.53 5.72
N ILE A 114 -1.29 -8.88 5.46
CA ILE A 114 -2.05 -8.19 4.41
C ILE A 114 -2.38 -6.75 4.80
N LEU A 115 -2.55 -6.47 6.10
CA LEU A 115 -2.74 -5.11 6.59
C LEU A 115 -1.47 -4.25 6.41
N ALA A 116 -0.27 -4.81 6.65
CA ALA A 116 0.97 -4.10 6.39
C ALA A 116 1.11 -3.71 4.90
N ASP A 117 0.78 -4.63 3.99
CA ASP A 117 0.83 -4.37 2.55
C ASP A 117 -0.19 -3.31 2.11
N ALA A 118 -1.39 -3.31 2.70
CA ALA A 118 -2.39 -2.27 2.48
C ALA A 118 -1.88 -0.90 2.94
N LEU A 119 -1.42 -0.78 4.19
CA LEU A 119 -0.91 0.48 4.76
C LEU A 119 0.32 0.99 4.01
N LYS A 120 1.19 0.09 3.54
CA LYS A 120 2.31 0.43 2.66
C LYS A 120 1.83 1.00 1.33
N SER A 121 0.84 0.37 0.68
CA SER A 121 0.28 0.85 -0.59
C SER A 121 -0.33 2.24 -0.47
N ILE A 122 -1.07 2.49 0.62
CA ILE A 122 -1.62 3.82 0.93
C ILE A 122 -0.49 4.83 1.15
N SER A 123 0.56 4.46 1.89
CA SER A 123 1.71 5.35 2.15
C SER A 123 2.48 5.70 0.89
N VAL A 124 2.67 4.75 -0.04
CA VAL A 124 3.27 5.01 -1.37
C VAL A 124 2.39 5.99 -2.16
N GLY A 125 1.08 5.77 -2.19
CA GLY A 125 0.13 6.66 -2.84
C GLY A 125 0.19 8.08 -2.26
N ALA A 126 0.14 8.21 -0.93
CA ALA A 126 0.26 9.47 -0.22
C ALA A 126 1.58 10.22 -0.53
N MET A 127 2.72 9.51 -0.56
CA MET A 127 4.01 10.09 -0.93
C MET A 127 4.00 10.72 -2.32
N LYS A 128 3.46 9.98 -3.30
CA LYS A 128 3.34 10.46 -4.69
C LYS A 128 2.36 11.62 -4.82
N MET A 129 1.24 11.57 -4.10
CA MET A 129 0.24 12.63 -4.11
C MET A 129 0.80 13.96 -3.63
N ARG A 130 1.84 14.00 -2.80
CA ARG A 130 2.48 15.28 -2.47
C ARG A 130 3.18 15.90 -3.70
N GLY A 131 3.64 15.15 -4.73
CA GLY A 131 4.53 15.59 -5.85
C GLY A 131 6.01 15.09 -5.81
N HIS A 132 6.98 15.84 -6.37
CA HIS A 132 8.43 15.55 -6.33
C HIS A 132 9.23 16.68 -5.66
N ASP A 133 9.28 16.72 -4.33
CA ASP A 133 10.18 17.63 -3.60
C ASP A 133 11.17 16.78 -2.80
N GLU A 134 12.45 17.14 -2.83
CA GLU A 134 13.57 16.27 -2.43
C GLU A 134 13.64 16.04 -0.91
N ASN A 135 12.91 16.82 -0.11
CA ASN A 135 13.00 16.81 1.35
C ASN A 135 11.72 16.28 2.04
N ARG A 136 11.05 15.30 1.43
CA ARG A 136 9.69 14.96 1.83
C ARG A 136 9.59 13.95 2.94
N THR A 137 9.18 14.50 4.06
CA THR A 137 8.66 13.76 5.18
C THR A 137 7.14 13.69 5.10
N LEU A 138 6.60 12.48 5.03
CA LEU A 138 5.16 12.22 5.12
C LEU A 138 4.76 12.07 6.58
N ARG A 139 3.88 12.95 7.05
CA ARG A 139 3.34 12.88 8.41
C ARG A 139 2.14 11.97 8.44
N VAL A 140 2.21 10.97 9.32
CA VAL A 140 1.13 10.02 9.57
C VAL A 140 0.75 10.10 11.04
N SER A 141 -0.51 10.45 11.34
CA SER A 141 -1.01 10.44 12.71
C SER A 141 -1.82 9.19 13.01
N LEU A 142 -1.58 8.55 14.15
CA LEU A 142 -2.36 7.42 14.64
C LEU A 142 -2.97 7.78 15.98
N ARG A 143 -4.30 7.78 16.05
CA ARG A 143 -5.04 8.10 17.26
C ARG A 143 -6.18 7.12 17.50
N ARG A 144 -6.61 7.00 18.76
CA ARG A 144 -7.86 6.32 19.11
C ARG A 144 -9.01 7.31 19.06
N GLU A 145 -10.02 6.99 18.25
CA GLU A 145 -11.30 7.70 18.24
C GLU A 145 -12.29 6.88 19.08
N LYS A 146 -12.76 7.49 20.18
CA LYS A 146 -13.83 6.91 21.02
C LYS A 146 -15.17 7.24 20.38
N SER A 147 -15.85 6.21 19.90
CA SER A 147 -17.24 6.26 19.43
C SER A 147 -18.02 5.15 20.12
N GLU A 148 -19.10 4.65 19.53
CA GLU A 148 -19.80 3.45 20.02
C GLU A 148 -18.88 2.22 20.09
N LYS A 149 -17.87 2.17 19.22
CA LYS A 149 -16.77 1.21 19.25
C LYS A 149 -15.45 1.96 19.15
N ASP A 150 -14.48 1.54 19.96
CA ASP A 150 -13.13 2.08 19.89
C ASP A 150 -12.55 1.82 18.50
N THR A 151 -12.07 2.89 17.85
CA THR A 151 -11.59 2.84 16.47
C THR A 151 -10.19 3.45 16.40
N ALA A 152 -9.27 2.82 15.69
CA ALA A 152 -8.00 3.43 15.32
C ALA A 152 -8.19 4.26 14.06
N VAL A 153 -7.77 5.51 14.12
CA VAL A 153 -7.77 6.43 12.98
C VAL A 153 -6.32 6.68 12.58
N ILE A 154 -6.00 6.35 11.34
CA ILE A 154 -4.71 6.58 10.71
C ILE A 154 -4.92 7.64 9.62
N GLU A 155 -4.19 8.74 9.71
CA GLU A 155 -4.32 9.84 8.75
C GLU A 155 -2.97 10.21 8.13
N TRP A 156 -2.94 10.29 6.80
CA TRP A 156 -1.83 10.81 6.03
C TRP A 156 -2.12 12.25 5.65
N HIS A 157 -1.27 13.18 6.08
CA HIS A 157 -1.54 14.62 6.01
C HIS A 157 -0.80 15.34 4.87
N GLU A 158 -1.25 16.57 4.61
CA GLU A 158 -0.59 17.53 3.72
C GLU A 158 -0.43 17.02 2.28
N LEU A 159 -1.45 16.34 1.78
CA LEU A 159 -1.50 15.80 0.43
C LEU A 159 -2.05 16.85 -0.56
N ASN A 160 -1.74 16.70 -1.84
CA ASN A 160 -2.45 17.48 -2.85
C ASN A 160 -3.88 16.95 -3.00
N ASN A 161 -4.81 17.85 -3.31
CA ASN A 161 -6.18 17.44 -3.62
C ASN A 161 -6.18 16.65 -4.94
N LEU A 162 -7.01 15.61 -4.96
CA LEU A 162 -7.43 14.94 -6.18
C LEU A 162 -8.87 15.32 -6.47
N ASP A 163 -9.25 15.32 -7.74
CA ASP A 163 -10.63 15.57 -8.17
C ASP A 163 -11.56 14.38 -7.88
N HIS A 164 -11.02 13.28 -7.38
CA HIS A 164 -11.73 12.04 -7.08
C HIS A 164 -11.10 11.31 -5.89
N ASP A 165 -11.84 10.38 -5.29
CA ASP A 165 -11.34 9.54 -4.19
C ASP A 165 -10.46 8.39 -4.74
N PRO A 166 -9.15 8.34 -4.43
CA PRO A 166 -8.23 7.33 -4.93
C PRO A 166 -8.54 5.92 -4.39
N PHE A 167 -9.30 5.80 -3.30
CA PHE A 167 -9.75 4.49 -2.80
C PHE A 167 -10.88 3.88 -3.65
N LYS A 168 -11.51 4.69 -4.51
CA LYS A 168 -12.65 4.28 -5.35
C LYS A 168 -12.37 4.46 -6.84
N SER A 169 -11.10 4.62 -7.21
CA SER A 169 -10.66 4.90 -8.57
C SER A 169 -9.67 3.86 -9.07
N PHE A 170 -9.64 3.69 -10.39
CA PHE A 170 -8.67 2.87 -11.12
C PHE A 170 -7.94 3.69 -12.19
N ALA A 171 -7.91 5.03 -12.04
CA ALA A 171 -7.37 5.96 -13.03
C ALA A 171 -5.85 5.84 -13.24
N GLY A 172 -5.15 5.15 -12.34
CA GLY A 172 -3.72 4.91 -12.42
C GLY A 172 -3.26 3.74 -11.55
N SER A 173 -2.00 3.36 -11.70
CA SER A 173 -1.37 2.25 -10.97
C SER A 173 -1.46 2.40 -9.45
N ASP A 174 -1.38 3.63 -8.95
CA ASP A 174 -1.43 3.91 -7.51
C ASP A 174 -2.86 3.81 -6.98
N GLU A 175 -3.83 4.31 -7.74
CA GLU A 175 -5.26 4.23 -7.44
C GLU A 175 -5.75 2.78 -7.49
N ILE A 176 -5.25 1.95 -8.41
CA ILE A 176 -5.51 0.50 -8.42
C ILE A 176 -5.00 -0.16 -7.12
N ARG A 177 -3.81 0.21 -6.65
CA ARG A 177 -3.26 -0.31 -5.40
C ARG A 177 -4.00 0.23 -4.17
N MET A 178 -4.38 1.50 -4.17
CA MET A 178 -5.11 2.13 -3.09
C MET A 178 -6.54 1.60 -2.96
N SER A 179 -7.24 1.38 -4.07
CA SER A 179 -8.56 0.74 -4.06
C SER A 179 -8.49 -0.71 -3.54
N PHE A 180 -7.45 -1.47 -3.90
CA PHE A 180 -7.23 -2.78 -3.30
C PHE A 180 -6.91 -2.70 -1.80
N ALA A 181 -6.09 -1.73 -1.39
CA ALA A 181 -5.81 -1.48 0.02
C ALA A 181 -7.11 -1.14 0.79
N ALA A 182 -7.99 -0.31 0.24
CA ALA A 182 -9.30 -0.01 0.83
C ALA A 182 -10.13 -1.28 1.00
N LYS A 183 -10.17 -2.16 0.00
CA LYS A 183 -10.84 -3.46 0.11
C LYS A 183 -10.28 -4.33 1.24
N VAL A 184 -8.96 -4.32 1.45
CA VAL A 184 -8.32 -5.01 2.58
C VAL A 184 -8.73 -4.38 3.92
N ILE A 185 -8.79 -3.06 4.01
CA ILE A 185 -9.26 -2.35 5.20
C ILE A 185 -10.73 -2.70 5.50
N GLU A 186 -11.59 -2.72 4.48
CA GLU A 186 -13.01 -3.10 4.60
C GLU A 186 -13.17 -4.56 5.05
N ALA A 187 -12.32 -5.47 4.56
CA ALA A 187 -12.32 -6.87 5.00
C ALA A 187 -11.98 -7.02 6.50
N HIS A 188 -11.24 -6.06 7.08
CA HIS A 188 -10.99 -5.97 8.52
C HIS A 188 -12.13 -5.28 9.30
N GLY A 189 -13.22 -4.91 8.65
CA GLY A 189 -14.32 -4.15 9.24
C GLY A 189 -14.04 -2.66 9.39
N GLY A 190 -13.00 -2.15 8.71
CA GLY A 190 -12.64 -0.75 8.68
C GLY A 190 -13.25 0.03 7.52
N SER A 191 -12.77 1.25 7.32
CA SER A 191 -13.10 2.09 6.16
C SER A 191 -11.89 2.92 5.73
N ALA A 192 -11.75 3.18 4.44
CA ALA A 192 -10.77 4.12 3.89
C ALA A 192 -11.49 5.21 3.09
N GLU A 193 -11.10 6.48 3.29
CA GLU A 193 -11.69 7.62 2.60
C GLU A 193 -10.67 8.74 2.41
N GLN A 194 -10.80 9.50 1.32
CA GLN A 194 -10.11 10.78 1.20
C GLN A 194 -11.00 11.92 1.71
N ARG A 195 -10.44 12.77 2.58
CA ARG A 195 -11.06 14.03 3.01
C ARG A 195 -10.11 15.18 2.74
N LYS A 196 -10.43 16.00 1.74
CA LYS A 196 -9.60 17.15 1.33
C LYS A 196 -8.15 16.69 1.07
N LYS A 197 -7.20 17.23 1.84
CA LYS A 197 -5.76 16.98 1.77
C LYS A 197 -5.29 15.84 2.68
N THR A 198 -6.20 14.98 3.12
CA THR A 198 -5.93 13.90 4.06
C THR A 198 -6.53 12.59 3.56
N LEU A 199 -5.73 11.51 3.58
CA LEU A 199 -6.27 10.16 3.48
C LEU A 199 -6.52 9.65 4.90
N SER A 200 -7.66 9.03 5.13
CA SER A 200 -8.05 8.52 6.45
C SER A 200 -8.42 7.04 6.36
N VAL A 201 -7.87 6.25 7.26
CA VAL A 201 -8.22 4.84 7.48
C VAL A 201 -8.74 4.69 8.90
N ARG A 202 -9.89 4.05 9.03
CA ARG A 202 -10.49 3.64 10.31
C ARG A 202 -10.45 2.13 10.44
N LEU A 203 -10.01 1.62 11.59
CA LEU A 203 -9.97 0.19 11.90
C LEU A 203 -10.59 -0.08 13.28
N PRO A 204 -11.46 -1.11 13.41
CA PRO A 204 -12.07 -1.45 14.70
C PRO A 204 -11.01 -1.99 15.66
N LEU A 205 -10.97 -1.43 16.87
CA LEU A 205 -10.10 -1.93 17.94
C LEU A 205 -10.86 -2.95 18.78
N THR A 206 -10.13 -3.93 19.31
CA THR A 206 -10.70 -4.84 20.29
C THR A 206 -10.72 -4.14 21.64
N SER A 207 -11.85 -4.14 22.33
CA SER A 207 -11.88 -3.58 23.68
C SER A 207 -10.98 -4.41 24.61
N LEU A 208 -10.34 -3.75 25.58
CA LEU A 208 -9.54 -4.46 26.59
C LEU A 208 -10.40 -5.46 27.40
N LYS A 209 -11.71 -5.24 27.50
CA LYS A 209 -12.64 -6.13 28.21
C LYS A 209 -12.90 -7.43 27.43
N GLU A 210 -13.15 -7.35 26.12
CA GLU A 210 -13.40 -8.53 25.27
C GLU A 210 -12.16 -9.44 25.12
N SER A 211 -10.96 -8.84 25.20
CA SER A 211 -9.69 -9.59 25.16
C SER A 211 -9.49 -10.47 26.39
N VAL A 212 -9.99 -10.03 27.56
CA VAL A 212 -9.84 -10.74 28.84
C VAL A 212 -10.93 -11.82 29.00
N GLU A 213 -12.18 -11.55 28.62
CA GLU A 213 -13.26 -12.54 28.68
C GLU A 213 -13.00 -13.76 27.78
N ARG A 214 -12.43 -13.55 26.58
CA ARG A 214 -12.11 -14.65 25.65
C ARG A 214 -10.88 -15.47 26.07
N ALA A 215 -9.93 -14.87 26.77
CA ALA A 215 -8.78 -15.59 27.31
C ALA A 215 -9.18 -16.51 28.49
N GLY A 216 -10.26 -16.18 29.20
CA GLY A 216 -10.78 -16.97 30.33
C GLY A 216 -11.70 -18.13 29.96
N THR A 217 -12.12 -18.30 28.69
CA THR A 217 -13.07 -19.36 28.29
C THR A 217 -12.41 -20.65 27.79
N VAL A 218 -11.08 -20.77 27.87
CA VAL A 218 -10.34 -21.95 27.36
C VAL A 218 -9.98 -22.95 28.50
N GLU A 219 -10.32 -22.66 29.75
CA GLU A 219 -10.13 -23.59 30.87
C GLU A 219 -11.46 -23.90 31.56
N THR A 220 -12.19 -24.90 31.06
CA THR A 220 -13.09 -25.78 31.84
C THR A 220 -13.29 -27.10 31.10
#